data_AF-A0A8R1EJA1-F1
#
_entry.id   AF-A0A8R1EJA1-F1
#
_cell.length_a   1.000
_cell.length_b   1.000
_cell.length_c   1.000
_cell.angle_alpha   90.00
_cell.angle_beta   90.00
_cell.angle_gamma   90.00
#
_symmetry.space_group_name_H-M   'P 1'
#
loop_
_entity.id
_entity.type
_entity.pdbx_description
1 polymer ?
#
loop_
_entity_poly.entity_id
_entity_poly.type
_entity_poly.pdbx_seq_one_letter_code
_entity_poly.pdbx_strand_id
1 'polypeptide(L)'
;MLLLREIIQNMSWIESISGATKEQIEALGGGDLLKQEAGGYSTATKNRKAAQRLRDALLKGDLAIGLCISIAQQKDNIIFNESQNLPLKLIGEMVDQCSDTLQQLVSFLSVYLKNEDFATRVPSVRELLAEYSLGMDSTMCLARSALFSKVFENYEAAKKVTKNSVAEEKDGKTRLDTQQKSDLFGTALDEKMETLAVELKEALPELDAKSPMKLFTVFWMLTMHDIEVPTAAYERTFEALKKQMKEDTHVRFLNFL
;
A
#
# COMPACT_ATOMS: atom_id res chain seq x y z
N MET A 1 19.48 10.42 -5.05
CA MET A 1 18.55 9.27 -5.13
C MET A 1 19.23 7.91 -5.03
N LEU A 2 20.33 7.67 -5.75
CA LEU A 2 21.06 6.39 -5.72
C LEU A 2 21.39 5.88 -4.30
N LEU A 3 21.92 6.75 -3.43
CA LEU A 3 22.30 6.37 -2.06
C LEU A 3 21.10 5.97 -1.18
N LEU A 4 19.95 6.63 -1.34
CA LEU A 4 18.75 6.28 -0.58
C LEU A 4 18.16 4.95 -1.05
N ARG A 5 18.07 4.75 -2.37
CA ARG A 5 17.68 3.48 -2.97
C ARG A 5 18.59 2.35 -2.50
N GLU A 6 19.89 2.56 -2.54
CA GLU A 6 20.88 1.55 -2.13
C GLU A 6 20.79 1.23 -0.63
N ILE A 7 20.56 2.23 0.23
CA ILE A 7 20.31 2.00 1.67
C ILE A 7 19.02 1.18 1.87
N ILE A 8 17.91 1.58 1.23
CA ILE A 8 16.63 0.89 1.37
C ILE A 8 16.74 -0.54 0.84
N GLN A 9 17.31 -0.73 -0.34
CA GLN A 9 17.50 -2.05 -0.95
C GLN A 9 18.38 -2.95 -0.08
N ASN A 10 19.52 -2.45 0.42
CA ASN A 10 20.44 -3.25 1.25
C ASN A 10 19.92 -3.52 2.67
N MET A 11 19.13 -2.60 3.25
CA MET A 11 18.65 -2.73 4.63
C MET A 11 17.27 -3.40 4.74
N SER A 12 16.39 -3.23 3.75
CA SER A 12 15.04 -3.80 3.77
C SER A 12 14.87 -5.03 2.89
N TRP A 13 15.80 -5.26 1.94
CA TRP A 13 15.69 -6.30 0.91
C TRP A 13 14.35 -6.25 0.15
N ILE A 14 13.75 -5.07 0.02
CA ILE A 14 12.60 -4.86 -0.86
C ILE A 14 13.17 -4.58 -2.24
N GLU A 15 13.12 -5.57 -3.13
CA GLU A 15 13.59 -5.46 -4.50
C GLU A 15 12.57 -4.70 -5.37
N SER A 16 13.05 -3.87 -6.30
CA SER A 16 12.20 -3.33 -7.37
C SER A 16 11.66 -4.51 -8.18
N ILE A 17 10.37 -4.49 -8.51
CA ILE A 17 9.70 -5.47 -9.38
C ILE A 17 10.11 -5.18 -10.84
N SER A 18 11.40 -5.24 -11.15
CA SER A 18 11.90 -5.08 -12.53
C SER A 18 11.97 -6.44 -13.19
N GLY A 19 11.10 -6.68 -14.18
CA GLY A 19 11.09 -7.93 -14.95
C GLY A 19 10.35 -9.09 -14.29
N ALA A 20 9.30 -8.81 -13.51
CA ALA A 20 8.48 -9.87 -12.93
C ALA A 20 7.79 -10.72 -14.00
N THR A 21 7.75 -12.03 -13.76
CA THR A 21 6.98 -12.94 -14.60
C THR A 21 5.49 -12.69 -14.43
N LYS A 22 4.68 -13.08 -15.43
CA LYS A 22 3.22 -12.96 -15.36
C LYS A 22 2.66 -13.61 -14.09
N GLU A 23 3.22 -14.74 -13.69
CA GLU A 23 2.83 -15.47 -12.47
C GLU A 23 3.16 -14.69 -11.19
N GLN A 24 4.31 -14.01 -11.15
CA GLN A 24 4.68 -13.14 -10.02
C GLN A 24 3.78 -11.91 -9.94
N ILE A 25 3.38 -11.33 -11.08
CA ILE A 25 2.42 -10.21 -11.13
C ILE A 25 1.04 -10.65 -10.63
N GLU A 26 0.57 -11.84 -11.03
CA GLU A 26 -0.68 -12.41 -10.52
C GLU A 26 -0.61 -12.68 -9.01
N ALA A 27 0.52 -13.20 -8.50
CA ALA A 27 0.75 -13.42 -7.08
C ALA A 27 0.83 -12.12 -6.28
N LEU A 28 1.41 -11.07 -6.89
CA LEU A 28 1.45 -9.72 -6.33
C LEU A 28 0.06 -9.13 -6.12
N GLY A 29 -0.95 -9.59 -6.86
CA GLY A 29 -2.38 -9.29 -6.70
C GLY A 29 -3.08 -10.00 -5.54
N GLY A 30 -2.37 -10.84 -4.77
CA GLY A 30 -2.93 -11.59 -3.65
C GLY A 30 -2.74 -10.95 -2.28
N GLY A 31 -3.12 -11.68 -1.24
CA GLY A 31 -2.85 -11.32 0.15
C GLY A 31 -1.36 -11.43 0.49
N ASP A 32 -0.99 -10.95 1.67
CA ASP A 32 0.42 -10.87 2.09
C ASP A 32 1.14 -12.22 2.06
N LEU A 33 0.43 -13.30 2.38
CA LEU A 33 1.00 -14.66 2.33
C LEU A 33 1.31 -15.08 0.88
N LEU A 34 0.41 -14.80 -0.07
CA LEU A 34 0.64 -15.13 -1.48
C LEU A 34 1.78 -14.29 -2.06
N LYS A 35 1.83 -13.01 -1.69
CA LYS A 35 2.93 -12.09 -2.05
C LYS A 35 4.27 -12.58 -1.53
N GLN A 36 4.32 -13.07 -0.29
CA GLN A 36 5.54 -13.61 0.31
C GLN A 36 6.04 -14.89 -0.38
N GLU A 37 5.14 -15.83 -0.66
CA GLU A 37 5.49 -17.14 -1.22
C GLU A 37 5.74 -17.11 -2.73
N ALA A 38 4.90 -16.43 -3.50
CA ALA A 38 4.96 -16.43 -4.98
C ALA A 38 5.37 -15.10 -5.60
N GLY A 39 5.32 -14.00 -4.84
CA GLY A 39 5.81 -12.69 -5.31
C GLY A 39 7.33 -12.51 -5.22
N GLY A 40 8.07 -13.50 -4.70
CA GLY A 40 9.52 -13.42 -4.52
C GLY A 40 9.97 -12.65 -3.25
N TYR A 41 9.03 -12.17 -2.43
CA TYR A 41 9.31 -11.37 -1.22
C TYR A 41 9.73 -12.16 0.02
N SER A 42 9.89 -13.48 -0.09
CA SER A 42 10.23 -14.42 0.99
C SER A 42 11.43 -13.98 1.86
N THR A 43 12.33 -13.13 1.32
CA THR A 43 13.56 -12.70 1.98
C THR A 43 13.47 -11.42 2.82
N ALA A 44 12.35 -10.67 2.80
CA ALA A 44 12.17 -9.44 3.58
C ALA A 44 12.32 -9.66 5.12
N THR A 45 12.30 -10.91 5.57
CA THR A 45 12.49 -11.31 6.97
C THR A 45 13.96 -11.49 7.39
N LYS A 46 14.91 -11.61 6.44
CA LYS A 46 16.32 -11.95 6.75
C LYS A 46 17.08 -10.83 7.46
N ASN A 47 16.68 -9.56 7.31
CA ASN A 47 17.40 -8.41 7.90
C ASN A 47 16.52 -7.52 8.80
N ARG A 48 15.56 -8.11 9.51
CA ARG A 48 14.58 -7.39 10.36
C ARG A 48 15.21 -6.38 11.33
N LYS A 49 16.38 -6.68 11.91
CA LYS A 49 17.06 -5.78 12.86
C LYS A 49 17.62 -4.52 12.19
N ALA A 50 18.21 -4.65 10.98
CA ALA A 50 18.69 -3.49 10.24
C ALA A 50 17.54 -2.62 9.75
N ALA A 51 16.48 -3.26 9.23
CA ALA A 51 15.25 -2.58 8.84
C ALA A 51 14.60 -1.80 10.00
N GLN A 52 14.53 -2.40 11.19
CA GLN A 52 14.03 -1.70 12.39
C GLN A 52 14.88 -0.47 12.75
N ARG A 53 16.20 -0.58 12.71
CA ARG A 53 17.09 0.57 12.96
C ARG A 53 16.93 1.67 11.92
N LEU A 54 16.76 1.30 10.65
CA LEU A 54 16.49 2.26 9.58
C LEU A 54 15.17 2.97 9.82
N ARG A 55 14.10 2.22 10.15
CA ARG A 55 12.79 2.78 10.53
C ARG A 55 12.94 3.76 11.69
N ASP A 56 13.62 3.40 12.77
CA ASP A 56 13.76 4.27 13.94
C ASP A 56 14.56 5.54 13.61
N ALA A 57 15.56 5.44 12.73
CA ALA A 57 16.30 6.60 12.22
C ALA A 57 15.43 7.51 11.33
N LEU A 58 14.57 6.93 10.47
CA LEU A 58 13.66 7.67 9.59
C LEU A 58 12.51 8.33 10.37
N LEU A 59 12.07 7.73 11.47
CA LEU A 59 11.06 8.31 12.36
C LEU A 59 11.60 9.43 13.23
N LYS A 60 12.93 9.47 13.43
CA LYS A 60 13.58 10.55 14.18
C LYS A 60 13.45 11.86 13.39
N GLY A 61 12.59 12.76 13.87
CA GLY A 61 12.37 14.08 13.26
C GLY A 61 11.48 14.06 12.02
N ASP A 62 10.54 13.12 11.92
CA ASP A 62 9.52 13.08 10.84
C ASP A 62 10.07 13.00 9.41
N LEU A 63 11.32 12.54 9.28
CA LEU A 63 12.03 12.51 8.01
C LEU A 63 11.40 11.55 6.99
N ALA A 64 10.76 10.47 7.45
CA ALA A 64 10.16 9.47 6.58
C ALA A 64 9.19 10.06 5.54
N ILE A 65 8.22 10.88 5.99
CA ILE A 65 7.22 11.48 5.10
C ILE A 65 7.83 12.62 4.28
N GLY A 66 8.71 13.42 4.89
CA GLY A 66 9.44 14.48 4.18
C GLY A 66 10.27 13.92 3.01
N LEU A 67 10.89 12.74 3.18
CA LEU A 67 11.59 12.06 2.10
C LEU A 67 10.64 11.59 1.00
N CYS A 68 9.49 11.00 1.32
CA CYS A 68 8.49 10.61 0.32
C CYS A 68 8.05 11.82 -0.53
N ILE A 69 7.73 12.94 0.12
CA ILE A 69 7.33 14.19 -0.55
C ILE A 69 8.49 14.72 -1.41
N SER A 70 9.71 14.75 -0.87
CA SER A 70 10.88 15.25 -1.60
C SER A 70 11.20 14.41 -2.84
N ILE A 71 11.04 13.08 -2.77
CA ILE A 71 11.23 12.19 -3.92
C ILE A 71 10.17 12.47 -4.99
N ALA A 72 8.91 12.64 -4.59
CA ALA A 72 7.83 12.95 -5.51
C ALA A 72 8.04 14.33 -6.18
N GLN A 73 8.43 15.36 -5.42
CA GLN A 73 8.77 16.68 -5.97
C GLN A 73 9.97 16.62 -6.93
N GLN A 74 10.99 15.82 -6.61
CA GLN A 74 12.14 15.64 -7.50
C GLN A 74 11.73 14.99 -8.83
N LYS A 75 10.84 13.99 -8.78
CA LYS A 75 10.28 13.35 -9.99
C LYS A 75 9.63 14.39 -10.91
N ASP A 76 8.78 15.26 -10.36
CA ASP A 76 8.10 16.29 -11.13
C ASP A 76 9.08 17.37 -11.62
N ASN A 77 10.06 17.77 -10.79
CA ASN A 77 11.11 18.73 -11.16
C ASN A 77 11.93 18.26 -12.36
N ILE A 78 12.31 16.97 -12.41
CA ILE A 78 13.04 16.38 -13.55
C ILE A 78 12.25 16.55 -14.85
N ILE A 79 10.93 16.37 -14.81
CA ILE A 79 10.07 16.49 -15.99
C ILE A 79 9.94 17.96 -16.43
N PHE A 80 9.75 18.88 -15.50
CA PHE A 80 9.49 20.29 -15.84
C PHE A 80 10.75 21.10 -16.16
N ASN A 81 11.84 20.91 -15.41
CA ASN A 81 13.04 21.76 -15.50
C ASN A 81 14.19 21.13 -16.29
N GLU A 82 14.39 19.81 -16.19
CA GLU A 82 15.53 19.14 -16.83
C GLU A 82 15.22 18.67 -18.26
N SER A 83 13.94 18.69 -18.66
CA SER A 83 13.47 18.23 -19.97
C SER A 83 14.04 18.99 -21.18
N GLN A 84 14.47 20.23 -20.98
CA GLN A 84 15.06 21.03 -22.07
C GLN A 84 16.57 20.82 -22.23
N ASN A 85 17.24 20.29 -21.19
CA ASN A 85 18.71 20.25 -21.13
C ASN A 85 19.27 18.83 -21.27
N LEU A 86 18.49 17.81 -20.95
CA LEU A 86 18.95 16.41 -20.95
C LEU A 86 18.31 15.58 -22.08
N PRO A 87 18.98 14.52 -22.55
CA PRO A 87 18.38 13.57 -23.49
C PRO A 87 17.16 12.86 -22.87
N LEU A 88 16.09 12.70 -23.65
CA LEU A 88 14.84 12.08 -23.20
C LEU A 88 15.04 10.69 -22.55
N LYS A 89 15.99 9.90 -23.07
CA LYS A 89 16.32 8.57 -22.51
C LYS A 89 16.80 8.66 -21.06
N LEU A 90 17.64 9.64 -20.75
CA LEU A 90 18.18 9.85 -19.39
C LEU A 90 17.08 10.36 -18.45
N ILE A 91 16.25 11.29 -18.94
CA ILE A 91 15.10 11.81 -18.17
C ILE A 91 14.15 10.67 -17.79
N GLY A 92 13.81 9.80 -18.76
CA GLY A 92 12.97 8.63 -18.50
C GLY A 92 13.56 7.72 -17.42
N GLU A 93 14.85 7.39 -17.55
CA GLU A 93 15.54 6.56 -16.55
C GLU A 93 15.54 7.21 -15.16
N MET A 94 15.75 8.53 -15.06
CA MET A 94 15.74 9.25 -13.79
C MET A 94 14.34 9.30 -13.15
N VAL A 95 13.30 9.47 -13.96
CA VAL A 95 11.89 9.44 -13.50
C VAL A 95 11.51 8.05 -13.01
N ASP A 96 11.89 7.01 -13.75
CA ASP A 96 11.67 5.61 -13.35
C ASP A 96 12.37 5.32 -12.03
N GLN A 97 13.64 5.74 -11.88
CA GLN A 97 14.38 5.57 -10.64
C GLN A 97 13.74 6.29 -9.44
N CYS A 98 13.20 7.49 -9.63
CA CYS A 98 12.50 8.21 -8.56
C CYS A 98 11.20 7.51 -8.17
N SER A 99 10.43 7.05 -9.16
CA SER A 99 9.16 6.35 -8.95
C SER A 99 9.38 5.01 -8.22
N ASP A 100 10.39 4.25 -8.64
CA ASP A 100 10.81 3.01 -7.98
C ASP A 100 11.23 3.25 -6.53
N THR A 101 12.08 4.26 -6.29
CA THR A 101 12.56 4.57 -4.94
C THR A 101 11.42 5.02 -4.03
N LEU A 102 10.47 5.79 -4.54
CA LEU A 102 9.25 6.19 -3.82
C LEU A 102 8.43 4.95 -3.45
N GLN A 103 8.15 4.06 -4.40
CA GLN A 103 7.35 2.87 -4.17
C GLN A 103 8.02 1.91 -3.17
N GLN A 104 9.35 1.74 -3.27
CA GLN A 104 10.14 0.95 -2.31
C GLN A 104 10.05 1.54 -0.90
N LEU A 105 10.17 2.87 -0.75
CA LEU A 105 10.07 3.54 0.54
C LEU A 105 8.66 3.41 1.13
N VAL A 106 7.61 3.58 0.33
CA VAL A 106 6.21 3.42 0.78
C VAL A 106 5.93 1.97 1.20
N SER A 107 6.42 1.00 0.43
CA SER A 107 6.32 -0.43 0.77
C SER A 107 7.07 -0.74 2.08
N PHE A 108 8.28 -0.22 2.25
CA PHE A 108 9.05 -0.35 3.48
C PHE A 108 8.30 0.23 4.68
N LEU A 109 7.75 1.43 4.57
CA LEU A 109 7.00 2.06 5.64
C LEU A 109 5.74 1.25 5.96
N SER A 110 5.04 0.72 4.96
CA SER A 110 3.83 -0.09 5.17
C SER A 110 4.11 -1.40 5.92
N VAL A 111 5.30 -2.00 5.75
CA VAL A 111 5.69 -3.24 6.45
C VAL A 111 6.19 -2.98 7.88
N TYR A 112 6.94 -1.88 8.09
CA TYR A 112 7.66 -1.64 9.35
C TYR A 112 7.05 -0.55 10.24
N LEU A 113 6.10 0.24 9.75
CA LEU A 113 5.37 1.25 10.50
C LEU A 113 3.94 0.79 10.76
N LYS A 114 3.40 1.15 11.93
CA LYS A 114 1.98 0.93 12.18
C LYS A 114 1.17 1.91 11.34
N ASN A 115 0.06 1.42 10.81
CA ASN A 115 -0.89 2.20 10.02
C ASN A 115 -1.34 3.51 10.73
N GLU A 116 -1.56 3.48 12.04
CA GLU A 116 -1.93 4.67 12.85
C GLU A 116 -0.80 5.73 12.88
N ASP A 117 0.44 5.29 13.11
CA ASP A 117 1.62 6.16 13.14
C ASP A 117 1.87 6.80 11.77
N PHE A 118 1.59 6.05 10.69
CA PHE A 118 1.70 6.55 9.32
C PHE A 118 0.57 7.56 9.01
N ALA A 119 -0.68 7.21 9.32
CA ALA A 119 -1.85 8.04 9.03
C ALA A 119 -1.86 9.37 9.78
N THR A 120 -1.19 9.46 10.93
CA THR A 120 -1.05 10.70 11.72
C THR A 120 0.02 11.63 11.14
N ARG A 121 1.05 11.08 10.48
CA ARG A 121 2.19 11.85 9.95
C ARG A 121 2.02 12.28 8.50
N VAL A 122 1.18 11.57 7.73
CA VAL A 122 0.89 11.93 6.34
C VAL A 122 -0.04 13.15 6.30
N PRO A 123 0.33 14.24 5.61
CA PRO A 123 -0.54 15.39 5.40
C PRO A 123 -1.83 15.02 4.66
N SER A 124 -2.84 15.89 4.74
CA SER A 124 -4.09 15.69 3.99
C SER A 124 -3.87 15.69 2.47
N VAL A 125 -4.79 15.10 1.73
CA VAL A 125 -4.71 15.07 0.25
C VAL A 125 -4.72 16.48 -0.30
N ARG A 126 -5.52 17.37 0.30
CA ARG A 126 -5.54 18.79 -0.04
C ARG A 126 -4.18 19.46 0.14
N GLU A 127 -3.50 19.26 1.27
CA GLU A 127 -2.18 19.86 1.51
C GLU A 127 -1.12 19.31 0.52
N LEU A 128 -1.14 18.00 0.26
CA LEU A 128 -0.21 17.36 -0.70
C LEU A 128 -0.35 17.92 -2.11
N LEU A 129 -1.59 18.19 -2.56
CA LEU A 129 -1.85 18.78 -3.87
C LEU A 129 -1.60 20.30 -3.90
N ALA A 130 -2.15 21.04 -2.94
CA ALA A 130 -2.19 22.50 -2.98
C ALA A 130 -0.89 23.15 -2.47
N GLU A 131 -0.31 22.63 -1.37
CA GLU A 131 0.88 23.22 -0.75
C GLU A 131 2.16 22.59 -1.29
N TYR A 132 2.20 21.25 -1.38
CA TYR A 132 3.38 20.53 -1.85
C TYR A 132 3.44 20.37 -3.38
N SER A 133 2.37 20.73 -4.10
CA SER A 133 2.28 20.66 -5.57
C SER A 133 2.63 19.29 -6.15
N LEU A 134 2.27 18.21 -5.44
CA LEU A 134 2.56 16.84 -5.87
C LEU A 134 1.60 16.38 -6.97
N GLY A 135 2.10 15.55 -7.89
CA GLY A 135 1.25 14.78 -8.80
C GLY A 135 0.20 13.92 -8.09
N MET A 136 -0.94 13.68 -8.76
CA MET A 136 -2.04 12.89 -8.21
C MET A 136 -1.63 11.46 -7.89
N ASP A 137 -0.80 10.85 -8.73
CA ASP A 137 -0.29 9.49 -8.56
C ASP A 137 0.48 9.33 -7.25
N SER A 138 1.37 10.28 -6.95
CA SER A 138 2.25 10.25 -5.79
C SER A 138 1.47 10.62 -4.52
N THR A 139 0.57 11.60 -4.63
CA THR A 139 -0.35 11.96 -3.54
C THR A 139 -1.22 10.79 -3.12
N MET A 140 -1.88 10.12 -4.08
CA MET A 140 -2.73 8.97 -3.77
C MET A 140 -1.94 7.77 -3.30
N CYS A 141 -0.71 7.56 -3.78
CA CYS A 141 0.16 6.50 -3.26
C CYS A 141 0.37 6.63 -1.74
N LEU A 142 0.64 7.84 -1.26
CA LEU A 142 0.84 8.11 0.17
C LEU A 142 -0.46 8.14 0.96
N ALA A 143 -1.47 8.85 0.44
CA ALA A 143 -2.73 9.05 1.13
C ALA A 143 -3.55 7.75 1.24
N ARG A 144 -3.46 6.85 0.26
CA ARG A 144 -4.28 5.62 0.22
C ARG A 144 -4.11 4.76 1.46
N SER A 145 -2.88 4.48 1.89
CA SER A 145 -2.64 3.68 3.11
C SER A 145 -3.20 4.37 4.36
N ALA A 146 -3.02 5.70 4.47
CA ALA A 146 -3.57 6.49 5.57
C ALA A 146 -5.12 6.49 5.57
N LEU A 147 -5.75 6.59 4.41
CA LEU A 147 -7.20 6.60 4.25
C LEU A 147 -7.82 5.25 4.58
N PHE A 148 -7.28 4.14 4.07
CA PHE A 148 -7.76 2.79 4.40
C PHE A 148 -7.61 2.47 5.88
N SER A 149 -6.55 2.97 6.53
CA SER A 149 -6.38 2.83 7.98
C SER A 149 -7.54 3.47 8.74
N LYS A 150 -7.91 4.71 8.37
CA LYS A 150 -9.05 5.43 8.95
C LYS A 150 -10.40 4.76 8.63
N VAL A 151 -10.56 4.20 7.42
CA VAL A 151 -11.77 3.42 7.07
C VAL A 151 -11.90 2.19 7.98
N PHE A 152 -10.78 1.48 8.22
CA PHE A 152 -10.77 0.32 9.11
C PHE A 152 -11.09 0.67 10.56
N GLU A 153 -10.58 1.81 11.05
CA GLU A 153 -10.90 2.33 12.38
C GLU A 153 -12.40 2.64 12.52
N ASN A 154 -12.98 3.36 11.55
CA ASN A 154 -14.41 3.66 11.51
C ASN A 154 -15.26 2.38 11.46
N TYR A 155 -14.85 1.40 10.65
CA TYR A 155 -15.53 0.12 10.55
C TYR A 155 -15.49 -0.66 11.89
N GLU A 156 -14.32 -0.74 12.55
CA GLU A 156 -14.20 -1.40 13.85
C GLU A 156 -14.98 -0.66 14.96
N ALA A 157 -15.03 0.68 14.91
CA ALA A 157 -15.87 1.47 15.80
C ALA A 157 -17.36 1.18 15.59
N ALA A 158 -17.84 1.22 14.33
CA ALA A 158 -19.23 0.93 13.98
C ALA A 158 -19.62 -0.50 14.39
N LYS A 159 -18.75 -1.47 14.13
CA LYS A 159 -18.93 -2.87 14.54
C LYS A 159 -19.04 -3.05 16.06
N LYS A 160 -18.27 -2.29 16.85
CA LYS A 160 -18.38 -2.29 18.33
C LYS A 160 -19.72 -1.73 18.78
N VAL A 161 -20.18 -0.62 18.18
CA VAL A 161 -21.48 -0.01 18.49
C VAL A 161 -22.62 -0.98 18.18
N THR A 162 -22.64 -1.59 16.99
CA THR A 162 -23.67 -2.57 16.60
C THR A 162 -23.63 -3.82 17.48
N LYS A 163 -22.45 -4.25 17.94
CA LYS A 163 -22.33 -5.39 18.86
C LYS A 163 -22.86 -5.07 20.25
N ASN A 164 -22.68 -3.83 20.73
CA ASN A 164 -23.17 -3.40 22.03
C ASN A 164 -24.70 -3.23 22.02
N SER A 165 -25.28 -2.64 20.96
CA SER A 165 -26.74 -2.52 20.84
C SER A 165 -27.45 -3.89 20.73
N VAL A 166 -26.86 -4.84 20.01
CA VAL A 166 -27.41 -6.20 19.90
C VAL A 166 -27.26 -7.01 21.20
N ALA A 167 -26.24 -6.71 22.01
CA ALA A 167 -26.06 -7.34 23.33
C ALA A 167 -27.04 -6.81 24.39
N GLU A 168 -27.53 -5.58 24.23
CA GLU A 168 -28.59 -5.02 25.09
C GLU A 168 -29.98 -5.60 24.76
N GLU A 169 -30.23 -5.99 23.51
CA GLU A 169 -31.52 -6.58 23.08
C GLU A 169 -31.61 -8.11 23.22
N LYS A 170 -30.48 -8.83 23.23
CA LYS A 170 -30.45 -10.30 23.36
C LYS A 170 -29.37 -10.72 24.33
N ASP A 171 -29.77 -11.40 25.41
CA ASP A 171 -28.92 -12.00 26.46
C ASP A 171 -28.06 -13.17 25.93
N GLY A 172 -27.22 -12.88 24.94
CA GLY A 172 -26.43 -13.87 24.22
C GLY A 172 -25.46 -13.22 23.24
N LYS A 173 -24.24 -13.75 23.17
CA LYS A 173 -23.13 -13.24 22.36
C LYS A 173 -23.38 -13.48 20.86
N THR A 174 -24.29 -12.73 20.25
CA THR A 174 -24.65 -12.88 18.83
C THR A 174 -23.50 -12.41 17.94
N ARG A 175 -23.00 -13.31 17.08
CA ARG A 175 -22.04 -12.98 16.01
C ARG A 175 -22.77 -12.16 14.94
N LEU A 176 -22.23 -11.00 14.57
CA LEU A 176 -22.68 -10.23 13.40
C LEU A 176 -22.61 -11.10 12.14
N ASP A 177 -23.69 -11.07 11.35
CA ASP A 177 -23.78 -11.79 10.08
C ASP A 177 -22.78 -11.23 9.05
N THR A 178 -22.43 -12.04 8.05
CA THR A 178 -21.50 -11.67 6.98
C THR A 178 -22.03 -10.49 6.18
N GLN A 179 -23.35 -10.41 5.94
CA GLN A 179 -23.97 -9.30 5.23
C GLN A 179 -23.85 -7.98 6.01
N GLN A 180 -24.14 -8.00 7.32
CA GLN A 180 -24.06 -6.82 8.17
C GLN A 180 -22.65 -6.23 8.24
N LYS A 181 -21.61 -7.08 8.20
CA LYS A 181 -20.21 -6.61 8.14
C LYS A 181 -19.90 -5.91 6.82
N SER A 182 -20.41 -6.45 5.71
CA SER A 182 -20.26 -5.83 4.40
C SER A 182 -20.92 -4.47 4.35
N ASP A 183 -22.14 -4.35 4.88
CA ASP A 183 -22.90 -3.10 4.87
C ASP A 183 -22.24 -2.02 5.75
N LEU A 184 -21.73 -2.40 6.92
CA LEU A 184 -20.98 -1.51 7.81
C LEU A 184 -19.67 -1.02 7.16
N PHE A 185 -18.95 -1.90 6.47
CA PHE A 185 -17.73 -1.52 5.75
C PHE A 185 -18.06 -0.59 4.57
N GLY A 186 -19.10 -0.91 3.79
CA GLY A 186 -19.56 -0.08 2.68
C GLY A 186 -19.93 1.33 3.14
N THR A 187 -20.65 1.45 4.27
CA THR A 187 -21.01 2.74 4.86
C THR A 187 -19.79 3.55 5.30
N ALA A 188 -18.84 2.91 6.00
CA ALA A 188 -17.60 3.57 6.44
C ALA A 188 -16.73 4.01 5.25
N LEU A 189 -16.72 3.23 4.17
CA LEU A 189 -16.02 3.56 2.94
C LEU A 189 -16.69 4.73 2.21
N ASP A 190 -18.01 4.68 2.00
CA ASP A 190 -18.76 5.76 1.33
C ASP A 190 -18.59 7.11 2.05
N GLU A 191 -18.63 7.13 3.39
CA GLU A 191 -18.43 8.35 4.18
C GLU A 191 -17.04 8.98 3.93
N LYS A 192 -15.99 8.16 3.89
CA LYS A 192 -14.63 8.63 3.61
C LYS A 192 -14.42 8.99 2.15
N MET A 193 -15.03 8.27 1.23
CA MET A 193 -15.02 8.61 -0.19
C MET A 193 -15.67 9.96 -0.45
N GLU A 194 -16.78 10.27 0.22
CA GLU A 194 -17.45 11.58 0.07
C GLU A 194 -16.57 12.70 0.65
N THR A 195 -15.97 12.48 1.82
CA THR A 195 -15.03 13.44 2.42
C THR A 195 -13.85 13.74 1.48
N LEU A 196 -13.25 12.69 0.91
CA LEU A 196 -12.15 12.81 -0.04
C LEU A 196 -12.58 13.47 -1.35
N ALA A 197 -13.79 13.17 -1.84
CA ALA A 197 -14.32 13.80 -3.04
C ALA A 197 -14.48 15.33 -2.86
N VAL A 198 -14.85 15.79 -1.66
CA VAL A 198 -14.89 17.22 -1.33
C VAL A 198 -13.48 17.82 -1.32
N GLU A 199 -12.52 17.19 -0.67
CA GLU A 199 -11.12 17.67 -0.66
C GLU A 199 -10.53 17.77 -2.08
N LEU A 200 -10.81 16.78 -2.94
CA LEU A 200 -10.36 16.77 -4.33
C LEU A 200 -11.05 17.83 -5.18
N LYS A 201 -12.34 18.12 -4.96
CA LYS A 201 -13.05 19.23 -5.64
C LYS A 201 -12.43 20.57 -5.32
N GLU A 202 -12.07 20.80 -4.05
CA GLU A 202 -11.43 22.04 -3.63
C GLU A 202 -10.02 22.19 -4.20
N ALA A 203 -9.26 21.10 -4.27
CA ALA A 203 -7.89 21.12 -4.78
C ALA A 203 -7.83 21.19 -6.32
N LEU A 204 -8.80 20.59 -7.02
CA LEU A 204 -8.82 20.44 -8.49
C LEU A 204 -10.18 20.83 -9.09
N PRO A 205 -10.56 22.11 -9.05
CA PRO A 205 -11.86 22.57 -9.55
C PRO A 205 -12.04 22.33 -11.07
N GLU A 206 -10.95 22.30 -11.84
CA GLU A 206 -10.99 22.06 -13.29
C GLU A 206 -11.44 20.64 -13.67
N LEU A 207 -11.24 19.68 -12.76
CA LEU A 207 -11.51 18.27 -13.03
C LEU A 207 -12.97 17.90 -12.74
N ASP A 208 -13.62 18.60 -11.81
CA ASP A 208 -15.03 18.42 -11.46
C ASP A 208 -15.96 18.67 -12.67
N ALA A 209 -15.57 19.60 -13.56
CA ALA A 209 -16.31 19.87 -14.79
C ALA A 209 -16.19 18.76 -15.85
N LYS A 210 -15.18 17.87 -15.75
CA LYS A 210 -14.82 16.89 -16.79
C LYS A 210 -15.18 15.45 -16.43
N SER A 211 -15.26 15.12 -15.14
CA SER A 211 -15.49 13.75 -14.67
C SER A 211 -16.30 13.72 -13.38
N PRO A 212 -17.20 12.73 -13.18
CA PRO A 212 -17.85 12.53 -11.90
C PRO A 212 -16.80 12.29 -10.79
N MET A 213 -16.73 13.20 -9.83
CA MET A 213 -15.71 13.13 -8.76
C MET A 213 -15.78 11.82 -7.96
N LYS A 214 -16.98 11.25 -7.77
CA LYS A 214 -17.13 9.95 -7.11
C LYS A 214 -16.41 8.83 -7.86
N LEU A 215 -16.52 8.79 -9.20
CA LEU A 215 -15.80 7.82 -10.02
C LEU A 215 -14.29 8.02 -9.94
N PHE A 216 -13.83 9.28 -10.00
CA PHE A 216 -12.42 9.61 -9.90
C PHE A 216 -11.82 9.18 -8.55
N THR A 217 -12.55 9.46 -7.47
CA THR A 217 -12.15 9.09 -6.11
C THR A 217 -12.08 7.58 -5.94
N VAL A 218 -13.10 6.85 -6.41
CA VAL A 218 -13.13 5.38 -6.39
C VAL A 218 -11.96 4.80 -7.17
N PHE A 219 -11.70 5.31 -8.38
CA PHE A 219 -10.61 4.85 -9.23
C PHE A 219 -9.25 4.96 -8.54
N TRP A 220 -8.97 6.08 -7.89
CA TRP A 220 -7.68 6.29 -7.23
C TRP A 220 -7.56 5.60 -5.87
N MET A 221 -8.69 5.34 -5.21
CA MET A 221 -8.69 4.65 -3.91
C MET A 221 -8.52 3.15 -4.07
N LEU A 222 -9.20 2.53 -5.04
CA LEU A 222 -9.11 1.08 -5.22
C LEU A 222 -7.74 0.65 -5.76
N THR A 223 -7.34 -0.55 -5.36
CA THR A 223 -6.14 -1.23 -5.85
C THR A 223 -6.53 -2.45 -6.68
N MET A 224 -5.58 -3.04 -7.41
CA MET A 224 -5.81 -4.24 -8.22
C MET A 224 -6.43 -5.39 -7.39
N HIS A 225 -6.02 -5.51 -6.12
CA HIS A 225 -6.51 -6.52 -5.16
C HIS A 225 -7.99 -6.38 -4.83
N ASP A 226 -8.53 -5.17 -4.92
CA ASP A 226 -9.92 -4.88 -4.58
C ASP A 226 -10.88 -5.21 -5.74
N ILE A 227 -10.34 -5.34 -6.96
CA ILE A 227 -11.11 -5.56 -8.19
C ILE A 227 -11.23 -7.05 -8.50
N GLU A 228 -10.13 -7.79 -8.41
CA GLU A 228 -10.09 -9.21 -8.73
C GLU A 228 -9.24 -9.98 -7.72
N VAL A 229 -9.80 -11.07 -7.19
CA VAL A 229 -9.07 -12.01 -6.35
C VAL A 229 -8.37 -13.04 -7.24
N PRO A 230 -7.03 -13.15 -7.23
CA PRO A 230 -6.27 -14.02 -8.13
C PRO A 230 -6.36 -15.49 -7.69
N THR A 231 -7.53 -16.09 -7.86
CA THR A 231 -7.87 -17.46 -7.38
C THR A 231 -6.92 -18.50 -7.96
N ALA A 232 -6.58 -18.38 -9.24
CA ALA A 232 -5.65 -19.30 -9.92
C ALA A 232 -4.22 -19.24 -9.35
N ALA A 233 -3.78 -18.11 -8.79
CA ALA A 233 -2.47 -17.99 -8.15
C ALA A 233 -2.47 -18.63 -6.75
N TYR A 234 -3.58 -18.51 -6.01
CA TYR A 234 -3.76 -19.23 -4.74
C TYR A 234 -3.76 -20.75 -4.92
N GLU A 235 -4.46 -21.26 -5.94
CA GLU A 235 -4.48 -22.71 -6.21
C GLU A 235 -3.09 -23.25 -6.56
N ARG A 236 -2.37 -22.57 -7.47
CA ARG A 236 -1.00 -22.93 -7.87
C ARG A 236 -0.05 -22.98 -6.68
N THR A 237 -0.06 -21.95 -5.83
CA THR A 237 0.81 -21.91 -4.64
C THR A 237 0.43 -22.96 -3.61
N PHE A 238 -0.87 -23.21 -3.42
CA PHE A 238 -1.34 -24.24 -2.52
C PHE A 238 -0.92 -25.65 -2.96
N GLU A 239 -0.98 -25.95 -4.26
CA GLU A 239 -0.49 -27.21 -4.82
C GLU A 239 1.02 -27.35 -4.67
N ALA A 240 1.78 -26.28 -4.93
CA ALA A 240 3.23 -26.25 -4.74
C ALA A 240 3.63 -26.53 -3.28
N LEU A 241 2.97 -25.87 -2.32
CA LEU A 241 3.20 -26.08 -0.88
C LEU A 241 2.82 -27.50 -0.46
N LYS A 242 1.69 -28.04 -0.95
CA LYS A 242 1.32 -29.45 -0.70
C LYS A 242 2.37 -30.43 -1.20
N LYS A 243 2.98 -30.15 -2.35
CA LYS A 243 4.05 -30.98 -2.91
C LYS A 243 5.30 -30.92 -2.03
N GLN A 244 5.73 -29.71 -1.64
CA GLN A 244 6.86 -29.52 -0.72
C GLN A 244 6.64 -30.23 0.62
N MET A 245 5.44 -30.12 1.22
CA MET A 245 5.13 -30.83 2.46
C MET A 245 5.25 -32.35 2.35
N LYS A 246 4.83 -32.93 1.21
CA LYS A 246 4.98 -34.38 0.97
C LYS A 246 6.45 -34.79 0.84
N GLU A 247 7.25 -33.99 0.15
CA GLU A 247 8.69 -34.22 -0.01
C GLU A 247 9.43 -34.11 1.34
N ASP A 248 9.16 -33.07 2.13
CA ASP A 248 9.75 -32.89 3.46
C ASP A 248 9.36 -34.00 4.45
N THR A 249 8.12 -34.47 4.37
CA THR A 249 7.66 -35.59 5.20
C THR A 249 8.42 -36.87 4.82
N HIS A 250 8.60 -37.13 3.53
CA HIS A 250 9.38 -38.27 3.03
C HIS A 250 10.86 -38.19 3.43
N VAL A 251 11.46 -37.01 3.41
CA VAL A 251 12.85 -36.78 3.86
C VAL A 251 12.99 -36.98 5.38
N ARG A 252 12.01 -36.53 6.18
CA ARG A 252 12.00 -36.79 7.63
C ARG A 252 11.87 -38.27 7.97
N PHE A 253 11.06 -39.04 7.22
CA PHE A 253 10.97 -40.48 7.39
C PHE A 253 12.28 -41.21 7.07
N LEU A 254 13.02 -40.75 6.05
CA LEU A 254 14.32 -41.32 5.69
C LEU A 254 15.44 -40.98 6.69
N ASN A 255 15.38 -39.83 7.37
CA ASN A 255 16.36 -39.44 8.40
C ASN A 255 16.12 -40.10 9.77
N PHE A 256 15.01 -40.82 9.95
CA PHE A 256 14.67 -41.56 11.18
C PHE A 256 14.96 -43.08 11.08
N LEU A 257 15.35 -43.58 9.90
CA LEU A 257 15.84 -44.94 9.66
C LEU A 257 17.38 -44.96 9.59
#